data_AF-A0A7V7C3K9-F1
#
_entry.id   AF-A0A7V7C3K9-F1
#
_cell.length_a   1.000
_cell.length_b   1.000
_cell.length_c   1.000
_cell.angle_alpha   90.00
_cell.angle_beta   90.00
_cell.angle_gamma   90.00
#
_symmetry.space_group_name_H-M   'P 1'
#
loop_
_entity.id
_entity.type
_entity.pdbx_description
1 polymer ?
#
loop_
_entity_poly.entity_id
_entity_poly.type
_entity_poly.pdbx_seq_one_letter_code
_entity_poly.pdbx_strand_id
1 'polypeptide(L)'
;MLELLFADDNPITFEEIPLSFKYPLNLKIKNEEEKRRYENLRSICDKVITNRTLPLKKRLLILGKIFRNLENLKGKEAELNMEDFSEACQDFSFFEDLPLSLSIQKKLVQLYAERSGSIREYAVEALRYFKSGEETTRYLEASARLEKLFPNLEIMFEKLLHNYMIYMQFPFSDPSHSLLDEFASLCGVYLFVNNVILGYMAEKDTLADFIDVAAALFRLINHSNFPNEVYAFLKMEYLTGIADLEKVI
;
A
#
# COMPACT_ATOMS: atom_id res chain seq x y z
N MET A 1 9.32 3.03 -16.34
CA MET A 1 9.86 2.14 -15.28
C MET A 1 8.81 1.16 -14.78
N LEU A 2 7.51 1.52 -14.69
CA LEU A 2 6.43 0.58 -14.35
C LEU A 2 6.22 -0.51 -15.42
N GLU A 3 6.52 -0.21 -16.68
CA GLU A 3 6.54 -1.17 -17.79
C GLU A 3 7.45 -2.35 -17.47
N LEU A 4 8.65 -2.08 -16.94
CA LEU A 4 9.60 -3.12 -16.53
C LEU A 4 9.10 -3.87 -15.30
N LEU A 5 8.44 -3.17 -14.39
CA LEU A 5 7.87 -3.77 -13.18
C LEU A 5 6.78 -4.80 -13.52
N PHE A 6 5.97 -4.53 -14.54
CA PHE A 6 4.87 -5.39 -15.01
C PHE A 6 5.24 -6.36 -16.13
N ALA A 7 6.44 -6.24 -16.71
CA ALA A 7 6.90 -7.14 -17.77
C ALA A 7 7.23 -8.56 -17.27
N ASP A 8 7.50 -8.69 -15.97
CA ASP A 8 7.68 -9.96 -15.28
C ASP A 8 6.58 -10.08 -14.23
N ASP A 9 6.10 -11.30 -13.97
CA ASP A 9 5.18 -11.57 -12.87
C ASP A 9 5.91 -12.03 -11.62
N ASN A 10 7.20 -12.42 -11.67
CA ASN A 10 7.94 -12.86 -10.49
C ASN A 10 7.94 -11.81 -9.37
N PRO A 11 7.97 -12.23 -8.08
CA PRO A 11 8.14 -11.31 -6.96
C PRO A 11 9.39 -10.45 -7.12
N ILE A 12 9.34 -9.22 -6.60
CA ILE A 12 10.54 -8.37 -6.53
C ILE A 12 11.53 -9.06 -5.58
N THR A 13 12.75 -9.27 -6.07
CA THR A 13 13.85 -9.86 -5.29
C THR A 13 15.04 -8.91 -5.30
N PHE A 14 15.96 -9.12 -4.35
CA PHE A 14 17.17 -8.34 -4.22
C PHE A 14 18.37 -9.26 -4.34
N GLU A 15 19.38 -8.79 -5.07
CA GLU A 15 20.67 -9.45 -5.17
C GLU A 15 21.73 -8.60 -4.46
N GLU A 16 22.54 -9.24 -3.63
CA GLU A 16 23.71 -8.59 -3.04
C GLU A 16 24.84 -8.55 -4.06
N ILE A 17 25.16 -7.35 -4.53
CA ILE A 17 26.25 -7.13 -5.48
C ILE A 17 27.41 -6.45 -4.76
N PRO A 18 28.61 -7.05 -4.74
CA PRO A 18 29.78 -6.40 -4.17
C PRO A 18 30.12 -5.16 -5.02
N LEU A 19 30.15 -3.98 -4.38
CA LEU A 19 30.57 -2.75 -5.04
C LEU A 19 32.08 -2.79 -5.30
N SER A 20 32.49 -2.52 -6.53
CA SER A 20 33.90 -2.44 -6.93
C SER A 20 34.57 -1.13 -6.48
N PHE A 21 33.80 -0.18 -5.95
CA PHE A 21 34.26 1.13 -5.51
C PHE A 21 33.91 1.37 -4.04
N LYS A 22 34.73 2.19 -3.38
CA LYS A 22 34.45 2.64 -2.01
C LYS A 22 33.34 3.69 -2.05
N TYR A 23 32.14 3.29 -1.66
CA TYR A 23 31.05 4.23 -1.43
C TYR A 23 31.18 4.83 -0.03
N PRO A 24 31.15 6.16 0.15
CA PRO A 24 31.10 6.75 1.47
C PRO A 24 29.73 6.46 2.08
N LEU A 25 29.63 5.34 2.79
CA LEU A 25 28.46 4.98 3.59
C LEU A 25 28.37 5.92 4.78
N ASN A 26 27.71 7.06 4.60
CA ASN A 26 27.18 7.85 5.72
C ASN A 26 25.90 7.19 6.23
N LEU A 27 26.00 5.94 6.66
CA LEU A 27 24.92 5.27 7.37
C LEU A 27 24.87 5.87 8.78
N LYS A 28 23.85 6.69 9.06
CA LYS A 28 23.50 7.09 10.42
C LYS A 28 22.90 5.90 11.21
N ILE A 29 23.49 4.71 11.10
CA ILE A 29 23.15 3.57 11.94
C ILE A 29 23.81 3.85 13.28
N LYS A 30 23.02 4.10 14.32
CA LYS A 30 23.58 4.46 15.63
C LYS A 30 24.20 3.24 16.32
N ASN A 31 23.69 2.03 16.05
CA ASN A 31 24.23 0.75 16.52
C ASN A 31 23.76 -0.45 15.66
N GLU A 32 24.44 -1.60 15.82
CA GLU A 32 24.12 -2.85 15.10
C GLU A 32 22.73 -3.43 15.42
N GLU A 33 22.13 -3.05 16.55
CA GLU A 33 20.81 -3.52 16.96
C GLU A 33 19.69 -2.85 16.16
N GLU A 34 19.77 -1.52 15.99
CA GLU A 34 18.87 -0.76 15.11
C GLU A 34 18.96 -1.25 13.67
N LYS A 35 20.16 -1.59 13.19
CA LYS A 35 20.38 -2.18 11.86
C LYS A 35 19.66 -3.52 11.73
N ARG A 36 19.90 -4.45 12.66
CA ARG A 36 19.22 -5.77 12.65
C ARG A 36 17.71 -5.63 12.73
N ARG A 37 17.21 -4.72 13.56
CA ARG A 37 15.77 -4.42 13.65
C ARG A 37 15.22 -3.95 12.31
N TYR A 38 15.91 -3.04 11.63
CA TYR A 38 15.52 -2.54 10.32
C TYR A 38 15.46 -3.66 9.28
N GLU A 39 16.54 -4.46 9.20
CA GLU A 39 16.65 -5.59 8.25
C GLU A 39 15.56 -6.65 8.51
N ASN A 40 15.33 -7.01 9.78
CA ASN A 40 14.32 -7.98 10.16
C ASN A 40 12.90 -7.50 9.80
N LEU A 41 12.54 -6.26 10.15
CA LEU A 41 11.20 -5.73 9.86
C LEU A 41 10.94 -5.58 8.37
N ARG A 42 11.94 -5.16 7.58
CA ARG A 42 11.81 -5.14 6.12
C ARG A 42 11.66 -6.54 5.54
N SER A 43 12.45 -7.50 6.01
CA SER A 43 12.33 -8.90 5.60
C SER A 43 10.93 -9.47 5.88
N ILE A 44 10.34 -9.16 7.03
CA ILE A 44 8.97 -9.53 7.37
C ILE A 44 7.97 -8.87 6.40
N CYS A 45 8.12 -7.56 6.17
CA CYS A 45 7.25 -6.82 5.26
C CYS A 45 7.28 -7.40 3.84
N ASP A 46 8.47 -7.65 3.32
CA ASP A 46 8.70 -8.23 1.99
C ASP A 46 8.04 -9.60 1.90
N LYS A 47 8.30 -10.50 2.87
CA LYS A 47 7.74 -11.86 2.85
C LYS A 47 6.21 -11.88 2.90
N VAL A 48 5.60 -11.02 3.70
CA VAL A 48 4.14 -10.94 3.81
C VAL A 48 3.54 -10.33 2.54
N ILE A 49 4.09 -9.21 2.06
CA ILE A 49 3.53 -8.54 0.89
C ILE A 49 3.72 -9.37 -0.38
N THR A 50 4.74 -10.22 -0.49
CA THR A 50 4.92 -11.12 -1.64
C THR A 50 4.29 -12.50 -1.47
N ASN A 51 3.57 -12.76 -0.36
CA ASN A 51 2.94 -14.06 -0.12
C ASN A 51 1.64 -14.25 -0.94
N ARG A 52 1.79 -14.58 -2.22
CA ARG A 52 0.68 -14.72 -3.18
C ARG A 52 -0.25 -15.92 -2.94
N THR A 53 -0.03 -16.72 -1.90
CA THR A 53 -1.03 -17.72 -1.49
C THR A 53 -2.25 -17.08 -0.82
N LEU A 54 -2.17 -15.78 -0.49
CA LEU A 54 -3.23 -14.99 0.13
C LEU A 54 -3.58 -13.76 -0.73
N PRO A 55 -4.85 -13.33 -0.75
CA PRO A 55 -5.24 -12.08 -1.41
C PRO A 55 -4.49 -10.87 -0.85
N LEU A 56 -4.20 -9.87 -1.71
CA LEU A 56 -3.43 -8.67 -1.34
C LEU A 56 -3.98 -7.93 -0.12
N LYS A 57 -5.31 -7.72 -0.05
CA LYS A 57 -5.96 -7.10 1.12
C LYS A 57 -5.66 -7.87 2.41
N LYS A 58 -5.73 -9.21 2.37
CA LYS A 58 -5.41 -10.07 3.52
C LYS A 58 -3.94 -9.94 3.93
N ARG A 59 -3.02 -9.85 2.96
CA ARG A 59 -1.59 -9.60 3.24
C ARG A 59 -1.35 -8.26 3.94
N LEU A 60 -2.02 -7.19 3.49
CA LEU A 60 -1.95 -5.88 4.16
C LEU A 60 -2.44 -5.98 5.60
N LEU A 61 -3.59 -6.61 5.84
CA LEU A 61 -4.14 -6.77 7.20
C LEU A 61 -3.24 -7.62 8.10
N ILE A 62 -2.55 -8.63 7.56
CA ILE A 62 -1.54 -9.40 8.28
C ILE A 62 -0.39 -8.50 8.74
N LEU A 63 0.12 -7.60 7.89
CA LEU A 63 1.15 -6.63 8.28
C LEU A 63 0.69 -5.79 9.47
N GLY A 64 -0.54 -5.27 9.44
CA GLY A 64 -1.10 -4.51 10.56
C GLY A 64 -1.10 -5.32 11.85
N LYS A 65 -1.58 -6.57 11.81
CA LYS A 65 -1.59 -7.45 12.99
C LYS A 65 -0.20 -7.72 13.55
N ILE A 66 0.76 -7.96 12.66
CA ILE A 66 2.17 -8.14 13.04
C ILE A 66 2.68 -6.88 13.75
N PHE A 67 2.42 -5.70 13.20
CA PHE A 67 2.84 -4.42 13.78
C PHE A 67 2.23 -4.15 15.16
N ARG A 68 0.93 -4.42 15.35
CA ARG A 68 0.33 -4.34 16.70
C ARG A 68 1.00 -5.28 17.68
N ASN A 69 1.26 -6.52 17.26
CA ASN A 69 1.90 -7.50 18.15
C ASN A 69 3.32 -7.05 18.51
N LEU A 70 4.08 -6.50 17.56
CA LEU A 70 5.41 -5.94 17.78
C LEU A 70 5.41 -4.77 18.77
N GLU A 71 4.49 -3.83 18.62
CA GLU A 71 4.39 -2.69 19.54
C GLU A 71 4.06 -3.13 20.98
N ASN A 72 3.24 -4.17 21.13
CA ASN A 72 2.93 -4.76 22.44
C ASN A 72 4.15 -5.42 23.10
N LEU A 73 5.16 -5.83 22.32
CA LEU A 73 6.37 -6.51 22.81
C LEU A 73 7.48 -5.55 23.28
N LYS A 74 7.29 -4.23 23.20
CA LYS A 74 8.15 -3.17 23.79
C LYS A 74 9.67 -3.38 23.59
N GLY A 75 10.16 -3.45 22.35
CA GLY A 75 11.60 -3.41 22.10
C GLY A 75 12.29 -4.77 21.89
N LYS A 76 11.55 -5.88 21.80
CA LYS A 76 12.09 -7.21 21.47
C LYS A 76 11.96 -7.56 19.97
N GLU A 77 11.81 -6.56 19.10
CA GLU A 77 11.55 -6.79 17.67
C GLU A 77 12.74 -7.43 16.95
N ALA A 78 13.96 -7.26 17.49
CA ALA A 78 15.18 -7.81 16.93
C ALA A 78 15.30 -9.35 17.08
N GLU A 79 14.46 -9.99 17.91
CA GLU A 79 14.51 -11.42 18.20
C GLU A 79 13.42 -12.23 17.46
N LEU A 80 12.56 -11.58 16.68
CA LEU A 80 11.38 -12.21 16.08
C LEU A 80 11.66 -12.78 14.68
N ASN A 81 11.13 -13.97 14.43
CA ASN A 81 11.17 -14.68 13.16
C ASN A 81 9.78 -14.76 12.52
N MET A 82 9.72 -15.00 11.21
CA MET A 82 8.45 -15.17 10.48
C MET A 82 7.55 -16.27 11.05
N GLU A 83 8.15 -17.30 11.63
CA GLU A 83 7.43 -18.43 12.26
C GLU A 83 6.58 -17.97 13.45
N ASP A 84 7.00 -16.92 14.15
CA ASP A 84 6.29 -16.30 15.27
C ASP A 84 4.98 -15.61 14.83
N PHE A 85 4.83 -15.36 13.53
CA PHE A 85 3.65 -14.72 12.94
C PHE A 85 2.76 -15.67 12.14
N SER A 86 3.05 -16.98 12.20
CA SER A 86 2.22 -18.02 11.59
C SER A 86 0.77 -17.95 12.06
N GLU A 87 0.52 -17.62 13.33
CA GLU A 87 -0.82 -17.43 13.90
C GLU A 87 -1.55 -16.24 13.30
N ALA A 88 -0.85 -15.13 13.02
CA ALA A 88 -1.44 -13.97 12.33
C ALA A 88 -1.82 -14.29 10.87
N CYS A 89 -1.16 -15.29 10.27
CA CYS A 89 -1.41 -15.78 8.92
C CYS A 89 -2.48 -16.89 8.85
N GLN A 90 -2.95 -17.41 9.99
CA GLN A 90 -4.03 -18.39 10.02
C GLN A 90 -5.36 -17.77 9.61
N ASP A 91 -6.28 -18.63 9.19
CA ASP A 91 -7.50 -18.25 8.48
C ASP A 91 -8.41 -17.35 9.33
N PHE A 92 -8.31 -16.04 9.11
CA PHE A 92 -9.25 -15.07 9.67
C PHE A 92 -10.15 -14.52 8.56
N SER A 93 -11.46 -14.57 8.79
CA SER A 93 -12.41 -13.81 7.99
C SER A 93 -12.34 -12.35 8.41
N PHE A 94 -12.11 -11.45 7.47
CA PHE A 94 -12.28 -10.02 7.70
C PHE A 94 -13.61 -9.55 7.13
N PHE A 95 -14.14 -8.49 7.74
CA PHE A 95 -15.40 -7.87 7.34
C PHE A 95 -15.10 -6.54 6.67
N GLU A 96 -15.14 -6.52 5.33
CA GLU A 96 -15.10 -5.27 4.57
C GLU A 96 -16.49 -4.62 4.58
N ASP A 97 -16.57 -3.40 5.12
CA ASP A 97 -17.70 -2.49 4.97
C ASP A 97 -17.47 -1.68 3.70
N LEU A 98 -17.82 -2.28 2.55
CA LEU A 98 -17.59 -1.68 1.23
C LEU A 98 -18.23 -0.27 1.10
N PRO A 99 -19.46 0.00 1.56
CA PRO A 99 -20.01 1.36 1.59
C PRO A 99 -19.15 2.36 2.37
N LEU A 100 -18.65 1.98 3.55
CA LEU A 100 -17.74 2.82 4.32
C LEU A 100 -16.42 3.03 3.57
N SER A 101 -15.81 1.95 3.06
CA SER A 101 -14.58 2.00 2.27
C SER A 101 -14.68 3.00 1.11
N LEU A 102 -15.74 2.89 0.32
CA LEU A 102 -15.97 3.76 -0.84
C LEU A 102 -16.22 5.21 -0.45
N SER A 103 -16.92 5.46 0.67
CA SER A 103 -17.11 6.80 1.21
C SER A 103 -15.76 7.46 1.56
N ILE A 104 -14.88 6.72 2.23
CA ILE A 104 -13.54 7.17 2.63
C ILE A 104 -12.65 7.40 1.41
N GLN A 105 -12.62 6.43 0.49
CA GLN A 105 -11.90 6.56 -0.78
C GLN A 105 -12.34 7.79 -1.57
N LYS A 106 -13.66 8.02 -1.70
CA LYS A 106 -14.22 9.16 -2.43
C LYS A 106 -13.83 10.50 -1.81
N LYS A 107 -13.93 10.63 -0.48
CA LYS A 107 -13.47 11.84 0.25
C LYS A 107 -11.98 12.12 -0.01
N LEU A 108 -11.16 11.07 0.03
CA LEU A 108 -9.72 11.18 -0.21
C LEU A 108 -9.40 11.60 -1.65
N VAL A 109 -10.08 11.01 -2.64
CA VAL A 109 -9.91 11.38 -4.06
C VAL A 109 -10.39 12.81 -4.32
N GLN A 110 -11.51 13.23 -3.72
CA GLN A 110 -12.00 14.62 -3.81
C GLN A 110 -10.96 15.62 -3.29
N LEU A 111 -10.36 15.35 -2.12
CA LEU A 111 -9.33 16.19 -1.52
C LEU A 111 -8.17 16.45 -2.49
N TYR A 112 -7.70 15.40 -3.17
CA TYR A 112 -6.54 15.50 -4.06
C TYR A 112 -6.88 15.94 -5.49
N ALA A 113 -8.11 15.74 -5.97
CA ALA A 113 -8.57 16.29 -7.24
C ALA A 113 -8.49 17.83 -7.25
N GLU A 114 -8.78 18.46 -6.11
CA GLU A 114 -8.69 19.91 -5.94
C GLU A 114 -7.24 20.38 -5.79
N ARG A 115 -6.44 19.65 -4.99
CA ARG A 115 -5.10 20.08 -4.56
C ARG A 115 -3.97 19.74 -5.54
N SER A 116 -4.12 18.70 -6.34
CA SER A 116 -3.04 18.20 -7.20
C SER A 116 -3.39 18.28 -8.68
N GLY A 117 -2.76 19.23 -9.38
CA GLY A 117 -2.93 19.36 -10.84
C GLY A 117 -2.43 18.16 -11.64
N SER A 118 -1.44 17.41 -11.13
CA SER A 118 -0.81 16.30 -11.85
C SER A 118 -1.66 15.03 -11.91
N ILE A 119 -2.65 14.90 -11.02
CA ILE A 119 -3.56 13.75 -11.00
C ILE A 119 -5.03 14.14 -11.21
N ARG A 120 -5.32 15.45 -11.35
CA ARG A 120 -6.68 15.99 -11.37
C ARG A 120 -7.55 15.31 -12.42
N GLU A 121 -7.02 15.10 -13.62
CA GLU A 121 -7.71 14.40 -14.70
C GLU A 121 -8.18 13.01 -14.26
N TYR A 122 -7.26 12.16 -13.81
CA TYR A 122 -7.56 10.80 -13.36
C TYR A 122 -8.55 10.78 -12.19
N ALA A 123 -8.36 11.67 -11.22
CA ALA A 123 -9.23 11.77 -10.05
C ALA A 123 -10.65 12.23 -10.41
N VAL A 124 -10.78 13.21 -11.32
CA VAL A 124 -12.09 13.68 -11.79
C VAL A 124 -12.82 12.58 -12.57
N GLU A 125 -12.12 11.83 -13.43
CA GLU A 125 -12.72 10.69 -14.12
C GLU A 125 -13.17 9.60 -13.16
N ALA A 126 -12.35 9.25 -12.16
CA ALA A 126 -12.71 8.27 -11.14
C ALA A 126 -13.95 8.72 -10.33
N LEU A 127 -14.00 9.99 -9.90
CA LEU A 127 -15.16 10.55 -9.20
C LEU A 127 -16.40 10.61 -10.09
N ARG A 128 -16.25 10.88 -11.38
CA ARG A 128 -17.34 10.87 -12.36
C ARG A 128 -17.91 9.46 -12.54
N TYR A 129 -17.06 8.44 -12.48
CA TYR A 129 -17.49 7.05 -12.56
C TYR A 129 -18.24 6.63 -11.28
N PHE A 130 -17.69 6.88 -10.09
CA PHE A 130 -18.31 6.55 -8.79
C PHE A 130 -19.34 7.59 -8.32
N LYS A 131 -20.38 7.81 -9.13
CA LYS A 131 -21.50 8.71 -8.81
C LYS A 131 -22.25 8.26 -7.56
N SER A 132 -22.80 9.25 -6.85
CA SER A 132 -23.56 9.02 -5.62
C SER A 132 -24.81 8.17 -5.85
N GLY A 133 -24.97 7.12 -5.03
CA GLY A 133 -26.12 6.21 -5.01
C GLY A 133 -25.89 4.88 -5.73
N GLU A 134 -24.78 4.72 -6.45
CA GLU A 134 -24.45 3.50 -7.20
C GLU A 134 -23.01 3.03 -6.93
N GLU A 135 -22.31 3.61 -5.96
CA GLU A 135 -20.86 3.40 -5.79
C GLU A 135 -20.49 1.93 -5.63
N THR A 136 -21.21 1.18 -4.78
CA THR A 136 -20.95 -0.24 -4.52
C THR A 136 -21.06 -1.08 -5.79
N THR A 137 -22.15 -0.92 -6.55
CA THR A 137 -22.37 -1.67 -7.79
C THR A 137 -21.29 -1.35 -8.81
N ARG A 138 -21.00 -0.06 -9.01
CA ARG A 138 -19.96 0.39 -9.97
C ARG A 138 -18.57 -0.07 -9.57
N TYR A 139 -18.25 -0.12 -8.29
CA TYR A 139 -16.99 -0.66 -7.80
C TYR A 139 -16.84 -2.14 -8.17
N LEU A 140 -17.87 -2.95 -7.90
CA LEU A 140 -17.84 -4.37 -8.22
C LEU A 140 -17.74 -4.61 -9.74
N GLU A 141 -18.46 -3.82 -10.55
CA GLU A 141 -18.37 -3.88 -12.02
C GLU A 141 -16.98 -3.51 -12.54
N ALA A 142 -16.41 -2.40 -12.04
CA ALA A 142 -15.08 -1.96 -12.43
C ALA A 142 -14.00 -2.96 -12.00
N SER A 143 -14.08 -3.51 -10.78
CA SER A 143 -13.14 -4.53 -10.29
C SER A 143 -13.19 -5.78 -11.17
N ALA A 144 -14.37 -6.35 -11.37
CA ALA A 144 -14.54 -7.55 -12.18
C ALA A 144 -14.09 -7.34 -13.63
N ARG A 145 -14.36 -6.15 -14.20
CA ARG A 145 -13.89 -5.79 -15.53
C ARG A 145 -12.37 -5.70 -15.59
N LEU A 146 -11.75 -5.02 -14.62
CA LEU A 146 -10.30 -4.81 -14.61
C LEU A 146 -9.54 -6.13 -14.39
N GLU A 147 -10.04 -7.01 -13.53
CA GLU A 147 -9.51 -8.37 -13.33
C GLU A 147 -9.60 -9.21 -14.62
N LYS A 148 -10.68 -9.05 -15.40
CA LYS A 148 -10.80 -9.72 -16.70
C LYS A 148 -9.81 -9.16 -17.72
N LEU A 149 -9.54 -7.86 -17.68
CA LEU A 149 -8.62 -7.19 -18.60
C LEU A 149 -7.16 -7.51 -18.26
N PHE A 150 -6.83 -7.57 -16.97
CA PHE A 150 -5.50 -7.89 -16.45
C PHE A 150 -5.61 -9.07 -15.49
N PRO A 151 -5.43 -10.33 -15.98
CA PRO A 151 -5.50 -11.52 -15.13
C PRO A 151 -4.51 -11.53 -13.95
N ASN A 152 -3.43 -10.75 -14.05
CA ASN A 152 -2.40 -10.54 -13.02
C ASN A 152 -2.59 -9.22 -12.25
N LEU A 153 -3.78 -8.61 -12.25
CA LEU A 153 -4.05 -7.31 -11.61
C LEU A 153 -3.56 -7.24 -10.16
N GLU A 154 -3.81 -8.29 -9.38
CA GLU A 154 -3.37 -8.34 -7.98
C GLU A 154 -1.83 -8.31 -7.85
N ILE A 155 -1.10 -8.96 -8.78
CA ILE A 155 0.37 -8.91 -8.84
C ILE A 155 0.83 -7.49 -9.22
N MET A 156 0.13 -6.81 -10.13
CA MET A 156 0.44 -5.43 -10.50
C MET A 156 0.27 -4.49 -9.30
N PHE A 157 -0.82 -4.61 -8.53
CA PHE A 157 -1.02 -3.85 -7.29
C PHE A 157 0.01 -4.20 -6.21
N GLU A 158 0.31 -5.49 -6.00
CA GLU A 158 1.38 -5.95 -5.10
C GLU A 158 2.69 -5.22 -5.42
N LYS A 159 3.11 -5.24 -6.69
CA LYS A 159 4.37 -4.65 -7.12
C LYS A 159 4.40 -3.14 -6.96
N LEU A 160 3.28 -2.46 -7.24
CA LEU A 160 3.16 -1.02 -7.00
C LEU A 160 3.38 -0.68 -5.52
N LEU A 161 2.70 -1.39 -4.61
CA LEU A 161 2.82 -1.18 -3.17
C LEU A 161 4.19 -1.59 -2.65
N HIS A 162 4.74 -2.73 -3.08
CA HIS A 162 6.04 -3.21 -2.66
C HIS A 162 7.16 -2.25 -3.10
N ASN A 163 7.13 -1.79 -4.36
CA ASN A 163 8.05 -0.77 -4.84
C ASN A 163 7.95 0.53 -4.04
N TYR A 164 6.73 0.95 -3.68
CA TYR A 164 6.51 2.11 -2.80
C TYR A 164 7.10 1.90 -1.40
N MET A 165 6.86 0.74 -0.77
CA MET A 165 7.41 0.38 0.54
C MET A 165 8.94 0.43 0.53
N ILE A 166 9.57 -0.06 -0.54
CA ILE A 166 11.02 -0.02 -0.73
C ILE A 166 11.51 1.43 -0.83
N TYR A 167 10.87 2.23 -1.68
CA TYR A 167 11.24 3.63 -1.90
C TYR A 167 11.12 4.48 -0.63
N MET A 168 10.03 4.31 0.12
CA MET A 168 9.78 5.05 1.37
C MET A 168 10.55 4.50 2.57
N GLN A 169 11.31 3.41 2.41
CA GLN A 169 11.97 2.71 3.53
C GLN A 169 10.99 2.28 4.62
N PHE A 170 9.78 1.87 4.21
CA PHE A 170 8.75 1.37 5.10
C PHE A 170 9.25 0.18 5.94
N PRO A 171 8.88 0.06 7.24
CA PRO A 171 7.97 0.93 8.00
C PRO A 171 8.69 2.02 8.81
N PHE A 172 9.74 2.63 8.27
CA PHE A 172 10.53 3.67 8.95
C PHE A 172 10.57 4.98 8.15
N SER A 173 9.47 5.29 7.49
CA SER A 173 9.40 6.43 6.56
C SER A 173 9.35 7.76 7.31
N ASP A 174 8.65 7.81 8.46
CA ASP A 174 8.60 8.97 9.35
C ASP A 174 9.05 8.60 10.78
N PRO A 175 10.12 9.22 11.33
CA PRO A 175 10.59 8.94 12.68
C PRO A 175 9.60 9.26 13.82
N SER A 176 8.55 10.03 13.54
CA SER A 176 7.50 10.37 14.51
C SER A 176 6.35 9.37 14.55
N HIS A 177 6.28 8.47 13.57
CA HIS A 177 5.24 7.47 13.45
C HIS A 177 5.58 6.20 14.23
N SER A 178 4.54 5.62 14.85
CA SER A 178 4.57 4.23 15.30
C SER A 178 4.42 3.27 14.11
N LEU A 179 4.63 1.97 14.33
CA LEU A 179 4.41 0.98 13.27
C LEU A 179 2.96 0.97 12.82
N LEU A 180 2.00 1.15 13.74
CA LEU A 180 0.59 1.25 13.39
C LEU A 180 0.24 2.51 12.61
N ASP A 181 0.92 3.64 12.87
CA ASP A 181 0.73 4.86 12.08
C ASP A 181 1.26 4.67 10.65
N GLU A 182 2.43 4.03 10.50
CA GLU A 182 2.99 3.63 9.20
C GLU A 182 2.04 2.68 8.45
N PHE A 183 1.50 1.67 9.13
CA PHE A 183 0.50 0.78 8.56
C PHE A 183 -0.73 1.55 8.09
N ALA A 184 -1.32 2.41 8.93
CA ALA A 184 -2.47 3.24 8.55
C ALA A 184 -2.16 4.11 7.31
N SER A 185 -0.94 4.66 7.23
CA SER A 185 -0.47 5.42 6.06
C SER A 185 -0.46 4.56 4.78
N LEU A 186 0.07 3.34 4.86
CA LEU A 186 0.09 2.37 3.75
C LEU A 186 -1.34 2.00 3.31
N CYS A 187 -2.25 1.79 4.26
CA CYS A 187 -3.67 1.54 3.99
C CYS A 187 -4.29 2.70 3.22
N GLY A 188 -4.02 3.94 3.65
CA GLY A 188 -4.45 5.15 2.97
C GLY A 188 -3.95 5.24 1.52
N VAL A 189 -2.68 4.90 1.29
CA VAL A 189 -2.10 4.80 -0.06
C VAL A 189 -2.84 3.76 -0.90
N TYR A 190 -3.07 2.56 -0.37
CA TYR A 190 -3.82 1.51 -1.07
C TYR A 190 -5.23 1.97 -1.44
N LEU A 191 -5.99 2.52 -0.50
CA LEU A 191 -7.36 3.01 -0.72
C LEU A 191 -7.41 4.06 -1.83
N PHE A 192 -6.50 5.03 -1.80
CA PHE A 192 -6.40 6.07 -2.80
C PHE A 192 -6.08 5.51 -4.19
N VAL A 193 -5.02 4.70 -4.29
CA VAL A 193 -4.58 4.13 -5.56
C VAL A 193 -5.65 3.22 -6.14
N ASN A 194 -6.25 2.36 -5.32
CA ASN A 194 -7.30 1.44 -5.74
C ASN A 194 -8.51 2.20 -6.31
N ASN A 195 -8.97 3.26 -5.64
CA ASN A 195 -10.12 4.02 -6.12
C ASN A 195 -9.84 4.72 -7.45
N VAL A 196 -8.72 5.45 -7.55
CA VAL A 196 -8.42 6.21 -8.76
C VAL A 196 -8.19 5.27 -9.95
N ILE A 197 -7.43 4.18 -9.76
CA ILE A 197 -7.20 3.20 -10.83
C ILE A 197 -8.51 2.57 -11.28
N LEU A 198 -9.33 2.03 -10.37
CA LEU A 198 -10.59 1.39 -10.75
C LEU A 198 -11.54 2.34 -11.47
N GLY A 199 -11.68 3.57 -10.94
CA GLY A 199 -12.59 4.56 -11.52
C GLY A 199 -12.12 5.08 -12.88
N TYR A 200 -10.81 5.35 -13.03
CA TYR A 200 -10.23 5.79 -14.30
C TYR A 200 -10.27 4.67 -15.35
N MET A 201 -9.87 3.45 -14.96
CA MET A 201 -9.79 2.31 -15.87
C MET A 201 -11.16 1.71 -16.24
N ALA A 202 -12.24 2.12 -15.58
CA ALA A 202 -13.58 1.60 -15.86
C ALA A 202 -13.99 1.72 -17.33
N GLU A 203 -13.54 2.78 -18.00
CA GLU A 203 -13.83 3.09 -19.42
C GLU A 203 -12.59 2.93 -20.32
N LYS A 204 -11.47 2.40 -19.80
CA LYS A 204 -10.20 2.21 -20.54
C LYS A 204 -9.86 0.73 -20.68
N ASP A 205 -9.10 0.37 -21.71
CA ASP A 205 -8.84 -1.03 -22.05
C ASP A 205 -7.36 -1.35 -22.31
N THR A 206 -6.45 -0.38 -22.16
CA THR A 206 -5.03 -0.60 -22.45
C THR A 206 -4.15 -0.66 -21.20
N LEU A 207 -3.07 -1.43 -21.28
CA LEU A 207 -2.01 -1.42 -20.27
C LEU A 207 -1.33 -0.04 -20.17
N ALA A 208 -1.28 0.71 -21.28
CA ALA A 208 -0.71 2.05 -21.30
C ALA A 208 -1.52 3.01 -20.39
N ASP A 209 -2.85 3.00 -20.50
CA ASP A 209 -3.73 3.80 -19.63
C ASP A 209 -3.51 3.44 -18.15
N PHE A 210 -3.37 2.14 -17.84
CA PHE A 210 -3.09 1.68 -16.47
C PHE A 210 -1.75 2.20 -15.96
N ILE A 211 -0.70 2.11 -16.78
CA ILE A 211 0.64 2.58 -16.45
C ILE A 211 0.65 4.09 -16.25
N ASP A 212 -0.04 4.85 -17.09
CA ASP A 212 -0.10 6.31 -17.01
C ASP A 212 -0.75 6.77 -15.71
N VAL A 213 -1.92 6.21 -15.35
CA VAL A 213 -2.58 6.55 -14.08
C VAL A 213 -1.73 6.12 -12.87
N ALA A 214 -1.17 4.90 -12.88
CA ALA A 214 -0.34 4.41 -11.78
C ALA A 214 0.93 5.26 -11.61
N ALA A 215 1.60 5.62 -12.72
CA ALA A 215 2.79 6.47 -12.69
C ALA A 215 2.46 7.88 -12.17
N ALA A 216 1.32 8.46 -12.57
CA ALA A 216 0.88 9.76 -12.07
C ALA A 216 0.61 9.74 -10.55
N LEU A 217 -0.08 8.69 -10.07
CA LEU A 217 -0.38 8.50 -8.65
C LEU A 217 0.90 8.34 -7.82
N PHE A 218 1.80 7.45 -8.21
CA PHE A 218 3.03 7.25 -7.44
C PHE A 218 4.02 8.41 -7.56
N ARG A 219 3.97 9.20 -8.63
CA ARG A 219 4.70 10.48 -8.69
C ARG A 219 4.19 11.46 -7.65
N LEU A 220 2.86 11.58 -7.47
CA LEU A 220 2.29 12.40 -6.40
C LEU A 220 2.72 11.85 -5.03
N ILE A 221 2.51 10.56 -4.79
CA ILE A 221 2.73 9.92 -3.49
C ILE A 221 4.21 10.05 -3.07
N ASN A 222 5.15 9.77 -3.97
CA ASN A 222 6.59 9.72 -3.67
C ASN A 222 7.27 11.09 -3.58
N HIS A 223 6.63 12.15 -4.11
CA HIS A 223 7.21 13.50 -4.16
C HIS A 223 6.39 14.56 -3.41
N SER A 224 5.49 14.13 -2.53
CA SER A 224 4.74 15.02 -1.64
C SER A 224 4.69 14.43 -0.23
N ASN A 225 4.07 15.16 0.70
CA ASN A 225 3.83 14.68 2.07
C ASN A 225 2.61 13.75 2.15
N PHE A 226 2.25 13.08 1.05
CA PHE A 226 1.02 12.29 0.92
C PHE A 226 0.84 11.26 2.04
N PRO A 227 1.85 10.45 2.43
CA PRO A 227 1.66 9.43 3.48
C PRO A 227 1.24 10.03 4.82
N ASN A 228 1.85 11.16 5.20
CA ASN A 228 1.51 11.87 6.43
C ASN A 228 0.14 12.56 6.34
N GLU A 229 -0.20 13.12 5.18
CA GLU A 229 -1.51 13.74 4.94
C GLU A 229 -2.64 12.71 4.95
N VAL A 230 -2.43 11.53 4.35
CA VAL A 230 -3.46 10.47 4.36
C VAL A 230 -3.61 9.86 5.74
N TYR A 231 -2.53 9.69 6.50
CA TYR A 231 -2.62 9.29 7.91
C TYR A 231 -3.42 10.30 8.73
N ALA A 232 -3.12 11.60 8.60
CA ALA A 232 -3.85 12.66 9.29
C ALA A 232 -5.35 12.64 8.92
N PHE A 233 -5.67 12.42 7.63
CA PHE A 233 -7.04 12.25 7.16
C PHE A 233 -7.73 11.04 7.79
N LEU A 234 -7.10 9.86 7.78
CA LEU A 234 -7.66 8.65 8.40
C LEU A 234 -7.87 8.82 9.91
N LYS A 235 -6.97 9.55 10.58
CA LYS A 235 -7.12 9.91 12.00
C LYS A 235 -8.35 10.79 12.25
N MET A 236 -8.63 11.76 11.37
CA MET A 236 -9.84 12.59 11.44
C MET A 236 -11.13 11.79 11.20
N GLU A 237 -11.05 10.74 10.39
CA GLU A 237 -12.16 9.80 10.14
C GLU A 237 -12.25 8.68 11.19
N TYR A 238 -11.41 8.69 12.23
CA TYR A 238 -11.33 7.68 13.29
C TYR A 238 -10.95 6.27 12.78
N LEU A 239 -10.14 6.18 11.73
CA LEU A 239 -9.71 4.95 11.05
C LEU A 239 -8.20 4.69 11.19
N THR A 240 -7.70 4.59 12.42
CA THR A 240 -6.27 4.30 12.69
C THR A 240 -6.04 2.99 13.41
N GLY A 241 -7.09 2.42 14.04
CA GLY A 241 -7.03 1.10 14.64
C GLY A 241 -7.14 -0.01 13.60
N ILE A 242 -6.51 -1.16 13.88
CA ILE A 242 -6.59 -2.33 12.98
C ILE A 242 -8.04 -2.74 12.71
N ALA A 243 -8.88 -2.78 13.73
CA ALA A 243 -10.28 -3.18 13.58
C ALA A 243 -11.09 -2.21 12.71
N ASP A 244 -10.65 -0.96 12.60
CA ASP A 244 -11.30 0.05 11.76
C ASP A 244 -10.75 0.02 10.33
N LEU A 245 -9.43 -0.15 10.20
CA LEU A 245 -8.76 -0.34 8.91
C LEU A 245 -9.21 -1.63 8.22
N GLU A 246 -9.49 -2.69 8.99
CA GLU A 246 -10.07 -3.94 8.49
C GLU A 246 -11.42 -3.76 7.80
N LYS A 247 -12.21 -2.75 8.21
CA LYS A 247 -13.50 -2.47 7.59
C LYS A 247 -13.36 -1.78 6.23
N VAL A 248 -12.25 -1.08 5.99
CA VAL A 248 -12.12 -0.21 4.83
C VAL A 248 -11.16 -0.74 3.77
N ILE A 249 -10.25 -1.66 4.10
CA ILE A 249 -9.30 -2.27 3.16
C ILE A 249 -9.90 -3.50 2.53
#